data_AF-A0A0R2PK68-F1
#
_entry.id   AF-A0A0R2PK68-F1
#
_cell.length_a   1.000
_cell.length_b   1.000
_cell.length_c   1.000
_cell.angle_alpha   90.00
_cell.angle_beta   90.00
_cell.angle_gamma   90.00
#
_symmetry.space_group_name_H-M   'P 1'
#
loop_
_entity.id
_entity.type
_entity.pdbx_description
1 polymer ?
#
loop_
_entity_poly.entity_id
_entity_poly.type
_entity_poly.pdbx_seq_one_letter_code
_entity_poly.pdbx_strand_id
1 'polypeptide(L)'
;MLLTALPFQSADVAAFNLTREQCAKQVYVIAGDSTYGGADAIAFLLRQRGNRVLSKAITASGALGRAAYRWIAGHRNSLLVKIATKVLSYLNR
;
A
#
# COMPACT_ATOMS: atom_id res chain seq x y z
N MET A 1 7.24 4.23 21.98
CA MET A 1 8.31 4.27 20.96
C MET A 1 8.07 5.49 20.08
N LEU A 2 9.06 6.36 19.97
CA LEU A 2 9.01 7.59 19.20
C LEU A 2 9.35 7.28 17.73
N LEU A 3 8.57 7.81 16.79
CA LEU A 3 8.78 7.63 15.36
C LEU A 3 9.17 8.97 14.75
N THR A 4 10.22 8.99 13.94
CA THR A 4 10.66 10.17 13.21
C THR A 4 10.22 10.06 11.76
N ALA A 5 9.47 11.05 11.27
CA ALA A 5 9.08 11.13 9.88
C ALA A 5 10.22 11.78 9.07
N LEU A 6 10.76 11.06 8.10
CA LEU A 6 11.81 11.54 7.21
C LEU A 6 11.27 11.67 5.78
N PRO A 7 11.22 12.88 5.21
CA PRO A 7 10.82 13.06 3.82
C PRO A 7 11.92 12.56 2.87
N PHE A 8 11.55 11.72 1.91
CA PHE A 8 12.53 11.06 1.02
C PHE A 8 13.28 12.03 0.09
N GLN A 9 12.80 13.27 -0.08
CA GLN A 9 13.43 14.29 -0.89
C GLN A 9 14.73 14.79 -0.25
N SER A 10 14.77 14.91 1.08
CA SER A 10 15.91 15.43 1.82
C SER A 10 16.65 14.38 2.64
N ALA A 11 16.00 13.25 2.95
CA ALA A 11 16.63 12.18 3.71
C ALA A 11 17.61 11.38 2.86
N ASP A 12 18.71 10.94 3.48
CA ASP A 12 19.60 9.93 2.89
C ASP A 12 18.95 8.54 2.99
N VAL A 13 18.13 8.21 2.00
CA VAL A 13 17.40 6.93 1.94
C VAL A 13 18.33 5.73 1.73
N ALA A 14 19.53 5.94 1.20
CA ALA A 14 20.50 4.88 0.95
C ALA A 14 21.07 4.32 2.26
N ALA A 15 21.23 5.16 3.29
CA ALA A 15 21.61 4.74 4.64
C ALA A 15 20.63 3.72 5.26
N PHE A 16 19.42 3.64 4.71
CA PHE A 16 18.36 2.73 5.13
C PHE A 16 18.19 1.52 4.20
N ASN A 17 19.14 1.30 3.27
CA ASN A 17 19.04 0.28 2.21
C ASN A 17 17.79 0.44 1.32
N LEU A 18 17.32 1.67 1.13
CA LEU A 18 16.21 2.02 0.26
C LEU A 18 16.67 2.91 -0.90
N THR A 19 15.96 2.86 -2.02
CA THR A 19 16.18 3.78 -3.14
C THR A 19 15.13 4.88 -3.18
N ARG A 20 15.46 6.01 -3.82
CA ARG A 20 14.49 7.09 -4.02
C ARG A 20 13.30 6.63 -4.85
N GLU A 21 13.49 5.77 -5.85
CA GLU A 21 12.38 5.25 -6.66
C GLU A 21 11.43 4.37 -5.85
N GLN A 22 11.94 3.64 -4.87
CA GLN A 22 11.12 2.86 -3.94
C GLN A 22 10.29 3.79 -3.05
N CYS A 23 10.92 4.77 -2.40
CA CYS A 23 10.24 5.73 -1.53
C CYS A 23 9.25 6.64 -2.28
N ALA A 24 9.47 6.88 -3.57
CA ALA A 24 8.53 7.63 -4.40
C ALA A 24 7.22 6.88 -4.66
N LYS A 25 7.22 5.54 -4.60
CA LYS A 25 6.04 4.69 -4.87
C LYS A 25 5.22 4.39 -3.63
N GLN A 26 5.85 4.38 -2.45
CA GLN A 26 5.20 4.00 -1.20
C GLN A 26 5.99 4.47 0.02
N VAL A 27 5.30 4.54 1.16
CA VAL A 27 5.90 4.80 2.48
C VAL A 27 6.61 3.54 3.00
N TYR A 28 7.73 3.74 3.69
CA TYR A 28 8.44 2.69 4.42
C TYR A 28 8.57 3.04 5.90
N VAL A 29 8.54 2.02 6.74
CA VAL A 29 8.82 2.12 8.18
C VAL A 29 9.91 1.12 8.52
N ILE A 30 10.93 1.58 9.22
CA ILE A 30 12.08 0.77 9.66
C ILE A 30 12.02 0.69 11.17
N ALA A 31 11.92 -0.53 11.68
CA ALA A 31 11.80 -0.81 13.11
C ALA A 31 12.76 -1.95 13.47
N GLY A 32 13.91 -1.60 14.06
CA GLY A 32 15.01 -2.55 14.28
C GLY A 32 15.47 -3.12 12.93
N ASP A 33 15.54 -4.45 12.86
CA ASP A 33 15.93 -5.18 11.64
C ASP A 33 14.78 -5.39 10.65
N SER A 34 13.56 -4.95 10.98
CA SER A 34 12.38 -5.12 10.13
C SER A 34 12.07 -3.87 9.30
N THR A 35 11.83 -4.07 8.01
CA THR A 35 11.37 -3.01 7.09
C THR A 35 9.97 -3.33 6.58
N TYR A 36 9.03 -2.41 6.80
CA TYR A 36 7.65 -2.52 6.33
C TYR A 36 7.40 -1.50 5.23
N GLY A 37 6.69 -1.89 4.17
CA GLY A 37 6.41 -1.03 3.02
C GLY A 37 4.93 -0.92 2.69
N GLY A 38 4.49 0.25 2.23
CA GLY A 38 3.12 0.51 1.79
C GLY A 38 2.09 0.22 2.87
N ALA A 39 1.10 -0.63 2.58
CA ALA A 39 0.02 -0.96 3.51
C ALA A 39 0.53 -1.54 4.83
N ASP A 40 1.61 -2.33 4.81
CA ASP A 40 2.17 -2.95 6.02
C ASP A 40 2.82 -1.89 6.92
N ALA A 41 3.45 -0.88 6.33
CA ALA A 41 4.00 0.27 7.05
C ALA A 41 2.89 1.07 7.75
N ILE A 42 1.80 1.37 7.04
CA ILE A 42 0.64 2.06 7.61
C ILE A 42 -0.01 1.24 8.73
N ALA A 43 -0.14 -0.08 8.54
CA ALA A 43 -0.67 -0.98 9.54
C ALA A 43 0.20 -1.01 10.81
N PHE A 44 1.53 -0.97 10.66
CA PHE A 44 2.47 -0.86 11.78
C PHE A 44 2.28 0.44 12.55
N LEU A 45 2.24 1.59 11.85
CA LEU A 45 2.01 2.90 12.47
C LEU A 45 0.70 2.95 13.27
N LEU A 46 -0.37 2.39 12.71
CA LEU A 46 -1.68 2.33 13.37
C LEU A 46 -1.67 1.45 14.62
N ARG A 47 -0.95 0.31 14.61
CA ARG A 47 -0.77 -0.52 15.80
C ARG A 47 -0.03 0.22 16.88
N GLN A 48 1.03 0.95 16.51
CA GLN A 48 1.84 1.71 17.44
C GLN A 48 1.08 2.87 18.08
N ARG A 49 0.10 3.44 17.38
CA ARG A 49 -0.86 4.42 17.92
C ARG A 49 -1.96 3.80 18.81
N GLY A 50 -2.05 2.46 18.91
CA GLY A 50 -3.11 1.77 19.67
C GLY A 50 -4.36 1.40 18.85
N ASN A 51 -4.46 1.82 17.58
CA ASN A 51 -5.60 1.53 16.71
C ASN A 51 -5.47 0.17 16.01
N ARG A 52 -5.58 -0.90 16.80
CA ARG A 52 -5.39 -2.29 16.33
C ARG A 52 -6.46 -2.78 15.34
N VAL A 53 -7.72 -2.33 15.47
CA VAL A 53 -8.82 -2.72 14.57
C VAL A 53 -8.61 -2.15 13.17
N LEU A 54 -8.31 -0.85 13.07
CA LEU A 54 -8.07 -0.18 11.80
C LEU A 54 -6.83 -0.74 11.08
N SER A 55 -5.78 -1.08 11.84
CA SER A 55 -4.60 -1.77 11.30
C SER A 55 -4.96 -3.11 10.66
N LYS A 56 -5.77 -3.94 11.33
CA LYS A 56 -6.23 -5.22 10.77
C LYS A 56 -7.05 -5.03 9.49
N ALA A 57 -7.96 -4.05 9.49
CA ALA A 57 -8.76 -3.72 8.31
C ALA A 57 -7.87 -3.32 7.12
N ILE A 58 -6.93 -2.39 7.31
CA ILE A 58 -6.01 -1.96 6.24
C ILE A 58 -5.12 -3.09 5.74
N THR A 59 -4.62 -3.94 6.64
CA THR A 59 -3.78 -5.09 6.24
C THR A 59 -4.59 -6.07 5.38
N ALA A 60 -5.80 -6.39 5.80
CA ALA A 60 -6.71 -7.28 5.06
C ALA A 60 -7.10 -6.66 3.71
N SER A 61 -7.48 -5.39 3.68
CA SER A 61 -7.81 -4.67 2.44
C SER A 61 -6.61 -4.53 1.51
N GLY A 62 -5.38 -4.38 2.02
CA GLY A 62 -4.17 -4.33 1.22
C GLY A 62 -3.87 -5.66 0.52
N ALA A 63 -4.00 -6.78 1.26
CA ALA A 63 -3.86 -8.12 0.68
C ALA A 63 -4.96 -8.41 -0.35
N LEU A 64 -6.22 -8.06 -0.02
CA LEU A 64 -7.36 -8.21 -0.93
C LEU A 64 -7.22 -7.35 -2.19
N GLY A 65 -6.78 -6.10 -2.06
CA GLY A 65 -6.55 -5.21 -3.19
C GLY A 65 -5.45 -5.71 -4.12
N ARG A 66 -4.34 -6.23 -3.56
CA ARG A 66 -3.27 -6.86 -4.34
C ARG A 66 -3.76 -8.14 -5.03
N ALA A 67 -4.52 -8.97 -4.34
CA ALA A 67 -5.09 -10.20 -4.92
C ALA A 67 -6.08 -9.87 -6.05
N ALA A 68 -6.99 -8.91 -5.82
CA ALA A 68 -7.93 -8.43 -6.83
C ALA A 68 -7.21 -7.86 -8.06
N TYR A 69 -6.20 -7.01 -7.86
CA TYR A 69 -5.41 -6.46 -8.96
C TYR A 69 -4.67 -7.55 -9.73
N ARG A 70 -4.07 -8.53 -9.04
CA ARG A 70 -3.37 -9.67 -9.67
C ARG A 70 -4.34 -10.56 -10.46
N TRP A 71 -5.56 -10.75 -9.97
CA TRP A 71 -6.62 -11.46 -10.69
C TRP A 71 -7.08 -10.70 -11.94
N ILE A 72 -7.34 -9.39 -11.84
CA ILE A 72 -7.73 -8.53 -12.98
C ILE A 72 -6.62 -8.52 -14.04
N ALA A 73 -5.36 -8.39 -13.63
CA ALA A 73 -4.21 -8.37 -14.53
C ALA A 73 -4.01 -9.71 -15.26
N GLY A 74 -4.29 -10.84 -14.59
CA GLY A 74 -4.24 -12.18 -15.17
C GLY A 74 -5.48 -12.53 -16.01
N HIS A 75 -6.63 -11.91 -15.76
CA HIS A 75 -7.88 -12.14 -16.46
C HIS A 75 -8.36 -10.87 -17.18
N ARG A 76 -7.50 -10.27 -18.02
CA ARG A 76 -7.80 -9.03 -18.78
C ARG A 76 -9.05 -9.12 -19.68
N ASN A 77 -9.55 -10.33 -19.98
CA ASN A 77 -10.78 -10.56 -20.74
C ASN A 77 -11.95 -11.06 -19.87
N SER A 78 -11.84 -10.92 -18.54
CA SER A 78 -12.86 -11.36 -17.58
C SER A 78 -14.17 -10.60 -17.78
N LEU A 79 -15.27 -11.35 -17.68
CA LEU A 79 -16.64 -10.87 -17.77
C LEU A 79 -16.90 -9.71 -16.78
N LEU A 80 -16.20 -9.71 -15.65
CA LEU A 80 -16.29 -8.68 -14.60
C LEU A 80 -15.70 -7.32 -15.04
N VAL A 81 -14.58 -7.33 -15.78
CA VAL A 81 -13.98 -6.10 -16.34
C VAL A 81 -14.91 -5.54 -17.43
N LYS A 82 -15.51 -6.40 -18.26
CA LYS A 82 -16.47 -5.97 -19.28
C LYS A 82 -17.74 -5.36 -18.69
N ILE A 83 -18.29 -5.95 -17.62
CA ILE A 83 -19.45 -5.40 -16.91
C ILE A 83 -19.09 -4.05 -16.28
N ALA A 84 -17.95 -3.96 -15.59
CA ALA A 84 -17.48 -2.71 -14.99
C ALA A 84 -17.34 -1.60 -16.04
N THR A 85 -16.69 -1.88 -17.17
CA THR A 85 -16.56 -0.91 -18.28
C THR A 85 -17.92 -0.50 -18.85
N LYS A 86 -18.87 -1.45 -18.97
CA LYS A 86 -20.21 -1.17 -19.50
C LYS A 86 -21.07 -0.32 -18.54
N VAL A 87 -20.93 -0.54 -17.24
CA VAL A 87 -21.58 0.28 -16.20
C VAL A 87 -20.97 1.67 -16.17
N LEU A 88 -19.63 1.77 -16.21
CA LEU A 88 -18.93 3.05 -16.22
C LEU A 88 -19.29 3.89 -17.46
N SER A 89 -19.34 3.26 -18.64
CA SER A 89 -19.71 3.96 -19.88
C SER A 89 -21.19 4.35 -19.93
N TYR A 90 -22.07 3.61 -19.25
CA TYR A 90 -23.48 3.96 -19.13
C TYR A 90 -23.70 5.13 -18.15
N LEU A 91 -22.96 5.19 -17.04
CA LEU A 91 -23.05 6.26 -16.05
C LEU A 91 -22.35 7.56 -16.47
N ASN A 92 -21.43 7.49 -17.42
CA ASN A 92 -20.70 8.65 -17.95
C ASN A 92 -21.34 9.22 -19.24
N ARG A 93 -22.61 8.91 -19.49
CA ARG A 93 -23.42 9.33 -20.63
C ARG A 93 -24.61 10.14 -20.14
#